data_AF-A0A5Y0RZN3-F1
#
_entry.id   AF-A0A5Y0RZN3-F1
#
_cell.length_a   1.000
_cell.length_b   1.000
_cell.length_c   1.000
_cell.angle_alpha   90.00
_cell.angle_beta   90.00
_cell.angle_gamma   90.00
#
_symmetry.space_group_name_H-M   'P 1'
#
loop_
_entity.id
_entity.type
_entity.pdbx_description
1 polymer ?
#
loop_
_entity_poly.entity_id
_entity_poly.type
_entity_poly.pdbx_seq_one_letter_code
_entity_poly.pdbx_strand_id
1 'polypeptide(L)'
;MKTPVRVIEDITAQIIEGKTLLESIYRESDENEKTDCYTACLLRSLEKTVDNAREYVIQFSKNYNPLQPTAADLPTDYIPYNIGNRIQIARENLDMSEDDLAEKLNIHPGDVLSWEDSTDQLPAEMIIPLANALKCDPMWLLTGEECAK
;
A
#
# COMPACT_ATOMS: atom_id res chain seq x y z
N MET A 1 10.97 12.59 -13.37
CA MET A 1 9.75 11.89 -12.91
C MET A 1 8.70 12.91 -12.51
N LYS A 2 7.41 12.65 -12.77
CA LYS A 2 6.33 13.43 -12.18
C LYS A 2 6.35 13.21 -10.65
N THR A 3 6.08 14.25 -9.87
CA THR A 3 5.93 14.13 -8.42
C THR A 3 4.68 13.31 -8.08
N PRO A 4 4.61 12.65 -6.92
CA PRO A 4 3.42 11.91 -6.50
C PRO A 4 2.15 12.75 -6.55
N VAL A 5 2.26 14.00 -6.07
CA VAL A 5 1.17 14.99 -6.13
C VAL A 5 0.67 15.19 -7.56
N ARG A 6 1.57 15.39 -8.53
CA ARG A 6 1.19 15.59 -9.94
C ARG A 6 0.55 14.36 -10.56
N VAL A 7 0.98 13.16 -10.17
CA VAL A 7 0.36 11.94 -10.71
C VAL A 7 -1.06 11.75 -10.15
N ILE A 8 -1.27 12.07 -8.88
CA ILE A 8 -2.61 12.05 -8.29
C ILE A 8 -3.50 13.09 -8.95
N GLU A 9 -3.00 14.30 -9.23
CA GLU A 9 -3.72 15.33 -9.99
C GLU A 9 -4.13 14.83 -11.39
N ASP A 10 -3.21 14.18 -12.11
CA ASP A 10 -3.47 13.62 -13.45
C ASP A 10 -4.51 12.49 -13.43
N ILE A 11 -4.46 11.60 -12.44
CA ILE A 11 -5.46 10.53 -12.26
C ILE A 11 -6.81 11.13 -11.90
N THR A 12 -6.83 12.14 -11.03
CA THR A 12 -8.06 12.85 -10.63
C THR A 12 -8.73 13.48 -11.85
N ALA A 13 -7.96 14.14 -12.72
CA ALA A 13 -8.48 14.72 -13.96
C ALA A 13 -9.11 13.64 -14.87
N GLN A 14 -8.42 12.52 -15.09
CA GLN A 14 -8.94 11.41 -15.90
C GLN A 14 -10.23 10.80 -15.33
N ILE A 15 -10.34 10.68 -14.01
CA ILE A 15 -11.56 10.20 -13.35
C ILE A 15 -12.71 11.19 -13.53
N ILE A 16 -12.45 12.50 -13.42
CA ILE A 16 -13.46 13.54 -13.66
C ILE A 16 -13.97 13.49 -15.11
N GLU A 17 -13.07 13.33 -16.08
CA GLU A 17 -13.44 13.17 -17.49
C GLU A 17 -14.30 11.92 -17.71
N GLY A 18 -13.88 10.77 -17.15
CA GLY A 18 -14.65 9.53 -17.21
C GLY A 18 -16.04 9.63 -16.59
N LYS A 19 -16.15 10.29 -15.43
CA LYS A 19 -17.44 10.57 -14.77
C LYS A 19 -18.35 11.42 -15.65
N THR A 20 -17.81 12.46 -16.27
CA THR A 20 -18.57 13.37 -17.15
C THR A 20 -19.11 12.63 -18.37
N LEU A 21 -18.30 11.76 -18.97
CA LEU A 21 -18.73 10.92 -20.08
C LEU A 21 -19.81 9.92 -19.65
N LEU A 22 -19.67 9.28 -18.49
CA LEU A 22 -20.68 8.38 -17.93
C LEU A 22 -22.02 9.07 -17.70
N GLU A 23 -22.02 10.31 -17.20
CA GLU A 23 -23.23 11.12 -17.04
C GLU A 23 -23.90 11.45 -18.39
N SER A 24 -23.12 11.68 -19.45
CA SER A 24 -23.64 11.87 -20.82
C SER A 24 -24.28 10.59 -21.35
N ILE A 25 -23.61 9.45 -21.19
CA ILE A 25 -24.11 8.13 -21.60
C ILE A 25 -25.43 7.81 -20.89
N TYR A 26 -25.51 8.05 -19.58
CA TYR A 26 -26.73 7.81 -18.81
C TYR A 26 -27.90 8.69 -19.26
N ARG A 27 -27.62 9.92 -19.72
CA ARG A 27 -28.64 10.85 -20.22
C ARG A 27 -29.14 10.49 -21.62
N GLU A 28 -28.27 9.91 -22.45
CA GLU A 28 -28.53 9.58 -23.86
C GLU A 28 -28.95 8.12 -24.08
N SER A 29 -29.09 7.32 -23.01
CA SER A 29 -29.26 5.86 -23.09
C SER A 29 -30.53 5.39 -23.83
N ASP A 30 -31.51 6.27 -24.05
CA ASP A 30 -32.70 5.98 -24.87
C ASP A 30 -32.38 5.96 -26.38
N GLU A 31 -31.21 6.47 -26.81
CA GLU A 31 -30.68 6.38 -28.18
C GLU A 31 -29.74 5.15 -28.31
N ASN A 32 -30.32 4.00 -28.65
CA ASN A 32 -29.72 2.66 -28.51
C ASN A 32 -28.38 2.43 -29.28
N GLU A 33 -28.12 3.11 -30.40
CA GLU A 33 -26.93 2.81 -31.23
C GLU A 33 -25.66 3.58 -30.81
N LYS A 34 -25.80 4.76 -30.18
CA LYS A 34 -24.65 5.58 -29.78
C LYS A 34 -24.11 5.21 -28.40
N THR A 35 -25.00 4.74 -27.53
CA THR A 35 -24.73 4.36 -26.13
C THR A 35 -23.64 3.30 -26.02
N ASP A 36 -23.65 2.29 -26.92
CA ASP A 36 -22.64 1.23 -26.94
C ASP A 36 -21.25 1.74 -27.31
N CYS A 37 -21.17 2.64 -28.30
CA CYS A 37 -19.92 3.23 -28.73
C CYS A 37 -19.29 4.09 -27.62
N TYR A 38 -20.09 4.94 -26.97
CA TYR A 38 -19.62 5.76 -25.84
C TYR A 38 -19.22 4.91 -24.64
N THR A 39 -19.96 3.84 -24.34
CA THR A 39 -19.63 2.90 -23.26
C THR A 39 -18.30 2.20 -23.53
N ALA A 40 -18.06 1.74 -24.75
CA ALA A 40 -16.78 1.13 -25.13
C ALA A 40 -15.61 2.13 -25.08
N CYS A 41 -15.83 3.40 -25.43
CA CYS A 41 -14.84 4.46 -25.28
C CYS A 41 -14.52 4.74 -23.80
N LEU A 42 -15.54 4.80 -22.94
CA LEU A 42 -15.36 5.03 -21.51
C LEU A 42 -14.57 3.88 -20.86
N LEU A 43 -14.92 2.62 -21.16
CA LEU A 43 -14.23 1.46 -20.62
C LEU A 43 -12.73 1.47 -20.97
N ARG A 44 -12.38 1.69 -22.24
CA ARG A 44 -10.96 1.77 -22.66
C ARG A 44 -10.22 2.93 -22.01
N SER A 45 -10.89 4.07 -21.81
CA SER A 45 -10.29 5.23 -21.16
C SER A 45 -9.98 4.92 -19.68
N LEU A 46 -10.92 4.29 -18.97
CA LEU A 46 -10.74 3.91 -17.57
C LEU A 46 -9.68 2.82 -17.40
N GLU A 47 -9.64 1.82 -18.28
CA GLU A 47 -8.57 0.82 -18.31
C GLU A 47 -7.20 1.48 -18.43
N LYS A 48 -7.06 2.45 -19.34
CA LYS A 48 -5.82 3.21 -19.51
C LYS A 48 -5.44 4.02 -18.25
N THR A 49 -6.41 4.60 -17.55
CA THR A 49 -6.17 5.28 -16.27
C THR A 49 -5.65 4.31 -15.21
N VAL A 50 -6.21 3.10 -15.14
CA VAL A 50 -5.77 2.04 -14.22
C VAL A 50 -4.34 1.60 -14.54
N ASP A 51 -4.02 1.39 -15.82
CA ASP A 51 -2.66 0.99 -16.24
C ASP A 51 -1.63 2.07 -15.90
N ASN A 52 -1.94 3.34 -16.19
CA ASN A 52 -1.07 4.47 -15.82
C ASN A 52 -0.83 4.54 -14.31
N ALA A 53 -1.87 4.32 -13.50
CA ALA A 53 -1.75 4.33 -12.04
C ALA A 53 -0.86 3.17 -11.55
N ARG A 54 -1.02 1.97 -12.10
CA ARG A 54 -0.20 0.80 -11.78
C ARG A 54 1.26 0.98 -12.16
N GLU A 55 1.52 1.50 -13.37
CA GLU A 55 2.88 1.82 -13.81
C GLU A 55 3.55 2.81 -12.86
N TYR A 56 2.80 3.81 -12.39
CA TYR A 56 3.32 4.76 -11.42
C TYR A 56 3.65 4.11 -10.08
N VAL A 57 2.77 3.24 -9.56
CA VAL A 57 3.04 2.47 -8.33
C VAL A 57 4.32 1.65 -8.48
N ILE A 58 4.48 0.92 -9.58
CA ILE A 58 5.69 0.12 -9.85
C ILE A 58 6.94 1.01 -9.91
N GLN A 59 6.86 2.16 -10.58
CA GLN A 59 7.97 3.11 -10.67
C GLN A 59 8.29 3.75 -9.31
N PHE A 60 7.27 4.04 -8.50
CA PHE A 60 7.45 4.58 -7.16
C PHE A 60 8.09 3.54 -6.25
N SER A 61 7.62 2.29 -6.25
CA SER A 61 8.22 1.19 -5.50
C SER A 61 9.68 0.91 -5.88
N LYS A 62 10.04 1.02 -7.17
CA LYS A 62 11.44 0.85 -7.62
C LYS A 62 12.37 1.98 -7.20
N ASN A 63 11.85 3.20 -7.04
CA ASN A 63 12.61 4.37 -6.64
C ASN A 63 12.46 4.70 -5.14
N TYR A 64 11.64 3.93 -4.44
CA TYR A 64 11.58 3.93 -2.99
C TYR A 64 12.89 3.31 -2.49
N ASN A 65 13.82 4.18 -2.13
CA ASN A 65 14.98 3.81 -1.34
C ASN A 65 14.53 3.99 0.12
N PRO A 66 14.37 2.94 0.93
CA PRO A 66 14.02 3.10 2.33
C PRO A 66 15.21 3.78 2.99
N LEU A 67 15.19 5.11 3.05
CA LEU A 67 15.73 5.78 4.21
C LEU A 67 14.85 5.28 5.35
N GLN A 68 15.31 4.21 6.02
CA GLN A 68 14.73 3.72 7.26
C GLN A 68 14.43 4.94 8.12
N PRO A 69 13.15 5.23 8.42
CA PRO A 69 12.84 6.29 9.34
C PRO A 69 13.38 5.85 10.70
N THR A 70 14.60 6.28 11.04
CA THR A 70 15.07 6.13 12.41
C THR A 70 14.01 6.78 13.28
N ALA A 71 13.57 6.09 14.33
CA ALA A 71 12.42 6.48 15.17
C ALA A 71 12.44 7.95 15.66
N ALA A 72 13.59 8.60 15.59
CA ALA A 72 13.80 10.02 15.87
C ALA A 72 13.17 11.02 14.87
N ASP A 73 12.87 10.61 13.63
CA ASP A 73 12.45 11.51 12.54
C ASP A 73 10.97 11.35 12.09
N LEU A 74 10.21 10.45 12.72
CA LEU A 74 8.82 10.19 12.31
C LEU A 74 7.84 11.23 12.89
N PRO A 75 7.02 11.88 12.04
CA PRO A 75 5.87 12.66 12.48
C PRO A 75 4.94 11.82 13.36
N THR A 76 4.43 12.42 14.44
CA THR A 76 3.57 11.77 15.44
C THR A 76 2.21 11.28 14.91
N ASP A 77 1.93 11.46 13.61
CA ASP A 77 0.72 11.03 12.90
C ASP A 77 0.97 9.94 11.84
N TYR A 78 2.19 9.37 11.76
CA TYR A 78 2.48 8.26 10.85
C TYR A 78 1.82 6.96 11.31
N ILE A 79 0.71 6.58 10.66
CA ILE A 79 0.06 5.28 10.85
C ILE A 79 0.73 4.28 9.90
N PRO A 80 1.36 3.19 10.39
CA PRO A 80 1.95 2.17 9.54
C PRO A 80 0.86 1.42 8.75
N TYR A 81 0.85 1.61 7.42
CA TYR A 81 -0.22 1.18 6.52
C TYR A 81 -0.36 -0.34 6.32
N ASN A 82 0.61 -1.15 6.74
CA ASN A 82 0.55 -2.61 6.63
C ASN A 82 1.31 -3.29 7.78
N ILE A 83 1.19 -4.62 7.88
CA ILE A 83 1.84 -5.41 8.94
C ILE A 83 3.37 -5.41 8.83
N GLY A 84 3.93 -5.38 7.61
CA GLY A 84 5.37 -5.30 7.37
C GLY A 84 5.99 -4.06 8.00
N ASN A 85 5.40 -2.89 7.78
CA ASN A 85 5.83 -1.63 8.39
C ASN A 85 5.77 -1.69 9.92
N ARG A 86 4.77 -2.37 10.50
CA ARG A 86 4.66 -2.52 11.96
C ARG A 86 5.72 -3.46 12.53
N ILE A 87 6.05 -4.54 11.82
CA ILE A 87 7.17 -5.43 12.16
C ILE A 87 8.48 -4.63 12.17
N GLN A 88 8.75 -3.91 11.08
CA GLN A 88 9.96 -3.10 10.93
C GLN A 88 10.09 -2.05 12.06
N ILE A 89 9.04 -1.25 12.28
CA ILE A 89 9.05 -0.19 13.30
C ILE A 89 9.26 -0.79 14.70
N ALA A 90 8.55 -1.87 15.03
CA ALA A 90 8.69 -2.49 16.34
C ALA A 90 10.08 -3.09 16.54
N ARG A 91 10.70 -3.62 15.47
CA ARG A 91 12.06 -4.16 15.47
C ARG A 91 13.10 -3.05 15.65
N GLU A 92 13.01 -1.98 14.87
CA GLU A 92 13.92 -0.84 14.94
C GLU A 92 13.82 -0.09 16.28
N ASN A 93 12.61 -0.01 16.88
CA ASN A 93 12.42 0.54 18.23
C ASN A 93 13.10 -0.30 19.34
N LEU A 94 13.48 -1.54 19.04
CA LEU A 94 14.25 -2.42 19.91
C LEU A 94 15.74 -2.48 19.53
N ASP A 95 16.19 -1.62 18.59
CA ASP A 95 17.54 -1.59 18.04
C ASP A 95 17.97 -2.94 17.44
N MET A 96 17.04 -3.66 16.82
CA MET A 96 17.28 -4.98 16.21
C MET A 96 17.43 -4.88 14.69
N SER A 97 18.36 -5.65 14.11
CA SER A 97 18.44 -5.93 12.66
C SER A 97 17.45 -7.03 12.24
N GLU A 98 17.23 -7.21 10.93
CA GLU A 98 16.43 -8.32 10.41
C GLU A 98 17.00 -9.67 10.86
N ASP A 99 18.34 -9.78 10.89
CA ASP A 99 19.06 -10.96 11.36
C ASP A 99 18.77 -11.24 12.85
N ASP A 100 18.78 -10.22 13.71
CA ASP A 100 18.49 -10.37 15.14
C ASP A 100 17.06 -10.86 15.41
N LEU A 101 16.08 -10.37 14.62
CA LEU A 101 14.70 -10.83 14.73
C LEU A 101 14.55 -12.27 14.24
N ALA A 102 15.21 -12.60 13.12
CA ALA A 102 15.19 -13.95 12.57
C ALA A 102 15.83 -14.98 13.51
N GLU A 103 16.94 -14.63 14.17
CA GLU A 103 17.58 -15.48 15.18
C GLU A 103 16.64 -15.77 16.35
N LYS A 104 15.92 -14.74 16.86
CA LYS A 104 14.93 -14.91 17.93
C LYS A 104 13.77 -15.83 17.56
N LEU A 105 13.34 -15.77 16.30
CA LEU A 105 12.22 -16.55 15.79
C LEU A 105 12.66 -17.92 15.25
N ASN A 106 13.97 -18.18 15.17
CA ASN A 106 14.56 -19.37 14.57
C ASN A 106 14.06 -19.59 13.12
N ILE A 107 14.11 -18.52 12.32
CA ILE A 107 13.73 -18.47 10.90
C ILE A 107 14.87 -17.89 10.05
N HIS A 108 14.69 -17.81 8.74
CA HIS A 108 15.69 -17.21 7.86
C HIS A 108 15.51 -15.67 7.82
N PRO A 109 16.57 -14.84 7.81
CA PRO A 109 16.45 -13.39 7.72
C PRO A 109 15.70 -12.89 6.48
N GLY A 110 15.81 -13.65 5.38
CA GLY A 110 15.04 -13.40 4.16
C GLY A 110 13.52 -13.49 4.35
N ASP A 111 13.04 -14.24 5.35
CA ASP A 111 11.61 -14.30 5.70
C ASP A 111 11.18 -12.99 6.37
N VAL A 112 11.99 -12.44 7.28
CA VAL A 112 11.73 -11.13 7.90
C VAL A 112 11.70 -10.04 6.86
N LEU A 113 12.71 -10.01 5.98
CA LEU A 113 12.80 -9.04 4.88
C LEU A 113 11.57 -9.14 3.96
N SER A 114 11.16 -10.36 3.59
CA SER A 114 10.03 -10.53 2.68
C SER A 114 8.71 -10.06 3.28
N TRP A 115 8.52 -10.23 4.59
CA TRP A 115 7.35 -9.72 5.32
C TRP A 115 7.37 -8.19 5.45
N GLU A 116 8.52 -7.59 5.76
CA GLU A 116 8.67 -6.13 5.86
C GLU A 116 8.45 -5.44 4.51
N ASP A 117 9.00 -5.99 3.42
CA ASP A 117 8.81 -5.49 2.06
C ASP A 117 7.46 -5.87 1.44
N SER A 118 6.61 -6.62 2.16
CA SER A 118 5.32 -7.12 1.68
C SER A 118 5.41 -7.95 0.38
N THR A 119 6.55 -8.61 0.17
CA THR A 119 6.79 -9.48 -1.00
C THR A 119 6.27 -10.91 -0.77
N ASP A 120 6.09 -11.31 0.49
CA ASP A 120 5.45 -12.58 0.85
C ASP A 120 4.40 -12.38 1.96
N GLN A 121 3.45 -13.32 2.03
CA GLN A 121 2.40 -13.29 3.03
C GLN A 121 2.92 -13.82 4.37
N LEU A 122 2.75 -13.03 5.43
CA LEU A 122 3.06 -13.47 6.79
C LEU A 122 2.14 -14.65 7.20
N PRO A 123 2.70 -15.81 7.59
CA PRO A 123 1.91 -16.93 8.09
C PRO A 123 1.17 -16.58 9.38
N ALA A 124 -0.08 -16.99 9.52
CA ALA A 124 -0.90 -16.66 10.69
C ALA A 124 -0.30 -17.20 12.01
N GLU A 125 0.40 -18.33 11.95
CA GLU A 125 1.13 -18.91 13.09
C GLU A 125 2.28 -18.03 13.59
N MET A 126 2.79 -17.11 12.77
CA MET A 126 3.89 -16.20 13.13
C MET A 126 3.44 -14.97 13.89
N ILE A 127 2.13 -14.68 13.96
CA ILE A 127 1.61 -13.48 14.63
C ILE A 127 1.98 -13.43 16.12
N ILE A 128 1.73 -14.53 16.84
CA ILE A 128 2.04 -14.59 18.29
C ILE A 128 3.56 -14.62 18.54
N PRO A 129 4.37 -15.44 17.85
CA PRO A 129 5.83 -15.38 17.94
C PRO A 129 6.41 -13.98 17.68
N LEU A 130 5.96 -13.30 16.62
CA LEU A 130 6.40 -11.95 16.29
C LEU A 130 6.04 -10.96 17.38
N ALA A 131 4.78 -10.94 17.82
CA ALA A 131 4.33 -10.04 18.88
C ALA A 131 5.17 -10.20 20.17
N ASN A 132 5.48 -11.45 20.54
CA ASN A 132 6.34 -11.75 21.69
C ASN A 132 7.78 -11.27 21.47
N ALA A 133 8.37 -11.53 20.30
CA ALA A 133 9.75 -11.13 19.98
C ALA A 133 9.90 -9.59 19.93
N LEU A 134 8.88 -8.92 19.40
CA LEU A 134 8.79 -7.47 19.23
C LEU A 134 8.21 -6.74 20.46
N LYS A 135 7.84 -7.49 21.51
CA LYS A 135 7.26 -6.96 22.75
C LYS A 135 6.06 -6.04 22.52
N CYS A 136 5.24 -6.35 21.53
CA CYS A 136 4.05 -5.59 21.18
C CYS A 136 2.77 -6.43 21.35
N ASP A 137 1.63 -5.76 21.39
CA ASP A 137 0.33 -6.43 21.43
C ASP A 137 0.02 -7.07 20.05
N PRO A 138 -0.42 -8.34 19.99
CA PRO A 138 -0.75 -8.99 18.72
C PRO A 138 -1.85 -8.27 17.93
N MET A 139 -2.81 -7.63 18.61
CA MET A 139 -3.86 -6.86 17.94
C MET A 139 -3.28 -5.58 17.34
N TRP A 140 -2.38 -4.89 18.05
CA TRP A 140 -1.63 -3.77 17.48
C TRP A 140 -0.83 -4.21 16.25
N LEU A 141 -0.15 -5.36 16.31
CA LEU A 141 0.61 -5.88 15.18
C LEU A 141 -0.29 -6.18 13.96
N LEU A 142 -1.53 -6.61 14.18
CA LEU A 142 -2.49 -6.92 13.12
C LEU A 142 -3.22 -5.68 12.56
N THR A 143 -3.55 -4.71 13.42
CA THR A 143 -4.48 -3.63 13.10
C THR A 143 -3.84 -2.25 13.08
N GLY A 144 -2.72 -2.08 13.79
CA GLY A 144 -2.13 -0.76 14.08
C GLY A 144 -2.86 0.03 15.17
N GLU A 145 -3.94 -0.51 15.75
CA GLU A 145 -4.69 0.15 16.80
C GLU A 145 -4.08 -0.21 18.17
N GLU A 146 -3.73 0.80 18.98
CA GLU A 146 -3.34 0.56 20.37
C GLU A 146 -4.57 0.07 21.16
N CYS A 147 -4.41 -0.99 21.95
CA CYS A 147 -5.47 -1.45 22.83
C CYS A 147 -5.80 -0.32 23.81
N ALA A 148 -7.02 0.23 23.74
CA ALA A 148 -7.46 1.34 24.58
C ALA A 148 -7.20 1.00 26.06
N LYS A 149 -6.31 1.75 26.70
CA LYS A 149 -6.00 1.63 28.13
C LYS A 149 -7.16 2.12 28.99
#